data_AF-A0A5C7K769-F1
#
_entry.id   AF-A0A5C7K769-F1
#
_cell.length_a   1.000
_cell.length_b   1.000
_cell.length_c   1.000
_cell.angle_alpha   90.00
_cell.angle_beta   90.00
_cell.angle_gamma   90.00
#
_symmetry.space_group_name_H-M   'P 1'
#
loop_
_entity.id
_entity.type
_entity.pdbx_description
1 polymer ?
#
loop_
_entity_poly.entity_id
_entity_poly.type
_entity_poly.pdbx_seq_one_letter_code
_entity_poly.pdbx_strand_id
1 'polypeptide(L)'
;MAYIERFSDSDLERIVEEATIYMCACPAQVAVAVRQLRNLRRYQLACLSETDTQSDVHQAIAESAVRAHAELEACLDRVLDMEGWDRVTLRMPEGLRQRRNALVEGATDESA
;
A
#
# COMPACT_ATOMS: atom_id res chain seq x y z
N MET A 1 -5.46 20.41 0.14
CA MET A 1 -4.28 19.69 -0.39
C MET A 1 -4.65 19.10 -1.73
N ALA A 2 -3.79 19.20 -2.75
CA ALA A 2 -4.02 18.52 -4.01
C ALA A 2 -3.93 17.00 -3.80
N TYR A 3 -4.85 16.24 -4.41
CA TYR A 3 -4.78 14.79 -4.43
C TYR A 3 -3.68 14.36 -5.40
N ILE A 4 -2.65 13.69 -4.89
CA ILE A 4 -1.47 13.28 -5.65
C ILE A 4 -1.28 11.79 -5.41
N GLU A 5 -1.09 11.04 -6.48
CA GLU A 5 -0.76 9.61 -6.46
C GLU A 5 0.72 9.45 -6.80
N ARG A 6 1.56 9.17 -5.80
CA ARG A 6 3.02 8.98 -5.99
C ARG A 6 3.35 7.67 -6.69
N PHE A 7 2.55 6.64 -6.48
CA PHE A 7 2.68 5.34 -7.12
C PHE A 7 1.53 5.15 -8.10
N SER A 8 1.81 4.65 -9.30
CA SER A 8 0.72 4.25 -10.20
C SER A 8 -0.01 2.99 -9.68
N ASP A 9 -1.21 2.71 -10.18
CA ASP A 9 -1.90 1.45 -9.83
C ASP A 9 -1.06 0.22 -10.19
N SER A 10 -0.30 0.27 -11.30
CA SER A 10 0.63 -0.79 -11.70
C SER A 10 1.86 -0.91 -10.79
N ASP A 11 2.31 0.19 -10.19
CA ASP A 11 3.38 0.14 -9.18
C ASP A 11 2.92 -0.58 -7.92
N LEU A 12 1.70 -0.29 -7.47
CA LEU A 12 1.10 -0.94 -6.31
C LEU A 12 0.87 -2.43 -6.55
N GLU A 13 0.45 -2.82 -7.75
CA GLU A 13 0.33 -4.23 -8.15
C GLU A 13 1.68 -4.95 -8.13
N ARG A 14 2.71 -4.34 -8.74
CA ARG A 14 4.07 -4.90 -8.74
C ARG A 14 4.64 -5.08 -7.33
N ILE A 15 4.41 -4.12 -6.43
CA ILE A 15 4.81 -4.25 -5.01
C ILE A 15 4.11 -5.44 -4.34
N VAL A 16 2.82 -5.63 -4.59
CA VAL A 16 2.05 -6.76 -4.04
C VAL A 16 2.55 -8.09 -4.59
N GLU A 17 2.82 -8.17 -5.89
CA GLU A 17 3.34 -9.37 -6.55
C GLU A 17 4.71 -9.77 -5.99
N GLU A 18 5.67 -8.83 -5.95
CA GLU A 18 7.00 -9.06 -5.38
C GLU A 18 6.89 -9.50 -3.91
N ALA A 19 6.09 -8.82 -3.10
CA ALA A 19 5.89 -9.16 -1.69
C ALA A 19 5.24 -10.55 -1.47
N THR A 20 4.36 -11.00 -2.37
CA THR A 20 3.73 -12.34 -2.32
C THR A 20 4.75 -13.43 -2.61
N ILE A 21 5.65 -13.21 -3.58
CA ILE A 21 6.74 -14.14 -3.91
C ILE A 21 7.70 -14.27 -2.71
N TYR A 22 7.89 -13.20 -1.95
CA TYR A 22 8.88 -13.14 -0.87
C TYR A 22 8.28 -13.02 0.52
N MET A 23 7.05 -13.53 0.75
CA MET A 23 6.34 -13.63 2.04
C MET A 23 6.58 -12.46 3.03
N CYS A 24 6.82 -11.26 2.52
CA CYS A 24 7.02 -10.05 3.32
C CYS A 24 5.72 -9.27 3.20
N ALA A 25 4.81 -9.51 4.13
CA ALA A 25 3.46 -8.99 4.00
C ALA A 25 3.39 -7.46 4.15
N CYS A 26 4.31 -6.83 4.85
CA CYS A 26 4.19 -5.43 5.27
C CYS A 26 3.99 -4.43 4.12
N PRO A 27 4.91 -4.29 3.13
CA PRO A 27 4.70 -3.38 2.01
C PRO A 27 3.50 -3.75 1.13
N ALA A 28 3.21 -5.05 0.97
CA ALA A 28 2.02 -5.52 0.27
C ALA A 28 0.72 -5.08 0.95
N GLN A 29 0.60 -5.23 2.26
CA GLN A 29 -0.59 -4.85 3.01
C GLN A 29 -0.86 -3.34 2.89
N VAL A 30 0.19 -2.52 2.97
CA VAL A 30 0.06 -1.07 2.77
C VAL A 30 -0.36 -0.76 1.33
N ALA A 31 0.26 -1.38 0.31
CA ALA A 31 -0.12 -1.18 -1.09
C ALA A 31 -1.57 -1.59 -1.38
N VAL A 32 -2.06 -2.70 -0.81
CA VAL A 32 -3.46 -3.12 -0.90
C VAL A 32 -4.39 -2.08 -0.27
N ALA A 33 -4.07 -1.58 0.92
CA ALA A 33 -4.87 -0.54 1.59
C ALA A 33 -4.92 0.76 0.77
N VAL A 34 -3.80 1.18 0.17
CA VAL A 34 -3.74 2.34 -0.74
C VAL A 34 -4.70 2.15 -1.93
N ARG A 35 -4.68 0.97 -2.58
CA ARG A 35 -5.61 0.66 -3.70
C ARG A 35 -7.07 0.67 -3.26
N GLN A 36 -7.38 0.14 -2.07
CA GLN A 36 -8.73 0.17 -1.52
C GLN A 36 -9.23 1.60 -1.27
N LEU A 37 -8.38 2.50 -0.78
CA LEU A 37 -8.72 3.91 -0.59
C LEU A 37 -8.99 4.63 -1.92
N ARG A 38 -8.24 4.31 -2.97
CA ARG A 38 -8.50 4.81 -4.34
C ARG A 38 -9.87 4.35 -4.83
N ASN A 39 -10.18 3.06 -4.67
CA ASN A 39 -11.48 2.50 -5.05
C ASN A 39 -12.62 3.15 -4.26
N LEU A 40 -12.46 3.32 -2.95
CA LEU A 40 -13.46 3.98 -2.10
C LEU A 40 -13.73 5.40 -2.58
N ARG A 41 -12.68 6.20 -2.81
CA ARG A 41 -12.82 7.56 -3.35
C ARG A 41 -13.53 7.57 -4.70
N ARG A 42 -13.12 6.72 -5.65
CA ARG A 42 -13.76 6.62 -6.98
C ARG A 42 -15.25 6.29 -6.87
N TYR A 43 -15.60 5.36 -5.99
CA TYR A 43 -16.99 4.99 -5.73
C TYR A 43 -17.81 6.18 -5.20
N GLN A 44 -17.29 6.91 -4.19
CA GLN A 44 -18.00 8.08 -3.65
C GLN A 44 -18.20 9.18 -4.69
N LEU A 45 -17.21 9.44 -5.54
CA LEU A 45 -17.32 10.43 -6.62
C LEU A 45 -18.31 10.01 -7.71
N ALA A 46 -18.40 8.71 -8.02
CA ALA A 46 -19.41 8.21 -8.94
C ALA A 46 -20.83 8.42 -8.37
N CYS A 47 -21.06 8.10 -7.09
CA CYS A 47 -22.35 8.35 -6.44
C CYS A 47 -22.75 9.84 -6.46
N LEU A 48 -21.80 10.75 -6.20
CA LEU A 48 -22.01 12.20 -6.28
C LEU A 48 -22.41 12.68 -7.68
N SER A 49 -21.92 12.02 -8.73
CA SER A 49 -22.28 12.36 -10.11
C SER A 49 -23.65 11.85 -10.54
N GLU A 50 -24.19 10.85 -9.84
CA GLU A 50 -25.41 10.12 -10.22
C GLU A 50 -26.65 10.50 -9.38
N THR A 51 -26.48 11.16 -8.24
CA THR A 51 -27.58 11.43 -7.29
C THR A 51 -27.68 12.90 -6.88
N ASP A 52 -28.93 13.38 -6.74
CA ASP A 52 -29.26 14.76 -6.33
C ASP A 52 -29.45 14.90 -4.80
N THR A 53 -29.05 13.87 -4.02
CA THR A 53 -29.34 13.81 -2.57
C THR A 53 -28.15 13.36 -1.73
N GLN A 54 -27.96 14.08 -0.60
CA GLN A 54 -26.94 13.94 0.44
C GLN A 54 -25.48 13.91 -0.05
N SER A 55 -25.12 14.97 -0.80
CA SER A 55 -23.74 15.28 -1.20
C SER A 55 -22.75 15.22 -0.03
N ASP A 56 -23.14 15.70 1.16
CA ASP A 56 -22.24 15.90 2.28
C ASP A 56 -21.63 14.61 2.82
N VAL A 57 -22.38 13.50 2.82
CA VAL A 57 -21.88 12.19 3.29
C VAL A 57 -20.82 11.65 2.34
N HIS A 58 -21.13 11.62 1.03
CA HIS A 58 -20.20 11.13 0.02
C HIS A 58 -18.95 12.00 -0.07
N GLN A 59 -19.10 13.32 0.05
CA GLN A 59 -17.99 14.26 0.11
C GLN A 59 -17.11 14.02 1.34
N ALA A 60 -17.70 13.88 2.53
CA ALA A 60 -16.95 13.64 3.76
C ALA A 60 -16.14 12.33 3.69
N ILE A 61 -16.71 11.26 3.11
CA ILE A 61 -16.01 9.99 2.92
C ILE A 61 -14.90 10.15 1.88
N ALA A 62 -15.16 10.78 0.73
CA ALA A 62 -14.16 10.99 -0.33
C ALA A 62 -12.97 11.81 0.17
N GLU A 63 -13.21 12.88 0.93
CA GLU A 63 -12.16 13.70 1.53
C GLU A 63 -11.36 12.93 2.59
N SER A 64 -12.02 12.11 3.41
CA SER A 64 -11.35 11.26 4.39
C SER A 64 -10.49 10.19 3.72
N ALA A 65 -10.97 9.59 2.63
CA ALA A 65 -10.23 8.64 1.82
C ALA A 65 -8.97 9.29 1.22
N VAL A 66 -9.05 10.55 0.77
CA VAL A 66 -7.87 11.31 0.28
C VAL A 66 -6.82 11.49 1.39
N ARG A 67 -7.23 11.88 2.61
CA ARG A 67 -6.29 12.07 3.71
C ARG A 67 -5.62 10.76 4.14
N ALA A 68 -6.40 9.70 4.27
CA ALA A 68 -5.88 8.38 4.58
C ALA A 68 -4.96 7.84 3.47
N HIS A 69 -5.31 8.08 2.19
CA HIS A 69 -4.50 7.68 1.05
C HIS A 69 -3.13 8.36 1.10
N ALA A 70 -3.09 9.67 1.33
CA ALA A 70 -1.83 10.42 1.42
C ALA A 70 -0.93 9.91 2.56
N GLU A 71 -1.50 9.59 3.73
CA GLU A 71 -0.76 9.04 4.86
C GLU A 71 -0.19 7.64 4.56
N LEU A 72 -1.01 6.73 4.04
CA LEU A 72 -0.57 5.37 3.73
C LEU A 72 0.39 5.32 2.55
N GLU A 73 0.25 6.22 1.57
CA GLU A 73 1.19 6.31 0.45
C GLU A 73 2.56 6.82 0.92
N ALA A 74 2.60 7.78 1.85
CA ALA A 74 3.84 8.20 2.51
C ALA A 74 4.41 7.12 3.45
N CYS A 75 3.55 6.29 4.06
CA CYS A 75 3.99 5.12 4.81
C CYS A 75 4.66 4.10 3.90
N LEU A 76 4.04 3.75 2.77
CA LEU A 76 4.59 2.82 1.79
C LEU A 76 5.95 3.30 1.28
N ASP A 77 6.05 4.57 0.95
CA ASP A 77 7.30 5.20 0.52
C ASP A 77 8.45 5.01 1.53
N ARG A 78 8.17 5.24 2.82
CA ARG A 78 9.13 5.01 3.91
C ARG A 78 9.46 3.54 4.11
N VAL A 79 8.48 2.64 4.03
CA VAL A 79 8.71 1.19 4.18
C VAL A 79 9.63 0.67 3.08
N LEU A 80 9.38 1.06 1.83
CA LEU A 80 10.23 0.69 0.70
C LEU A 80 11.68 1.21 0.88
N ASP A 81 11.86 2.41 1.44
CA ASP A 81 13.18 2.95 1.77
C ASP A 81 13.88 2.19 2.92
N MET A 82 13.17 1.92 4.01
CA MET A 82 13.67 1.14 5.16
C MET A 82 14.09 -0.28 4.76
N GLU A 83 13.34 -0.89 3.85
CA GLU A 83 13.62 -2.20 3.30
C GLU A 83 14.62 -2.16 2.14
N GLY A 84 15.07 -0.99 1.69
CA GLY A 84 16.07 -0.86 0.62
C GLY A 84 15.60 -1.39 -0.74
N TRP A 85 14.31 -1.23 -1.05
CA TRP A 85 13.76 -1.58 -2.36
C TRP A 85 14.37 -0.72 -3.47
N ASP A 86 14.57 -1.31 -4.65
CA ASP A 86 14.90 -0.54 -5.84
C ASP A 86 13.72 0.35 -6.21
N ARG A 87 13.91 1.68 -6.16
CA ARG A 87 12.85 2.67 -6.37
C ARG A 87 12.41 2.82 -7.82
N VAL A 88 13.19 2.28 -8.76
CA VAL A 88 12.89 2.29 -10.19
C VAL A 88 12.20 0.98 -10.58
N THR A 89 12.80 -0.14 -10.20
CA THR A 89 12.29 -1.47 -10.58
C THR A 89 11.29 -2.05 -9.58
N LEU A 90 11.09 -1.40 -8.43
CA LEU A 90 10.25 -1.86 -7.32
C LEU A 90 10.53 -3.32 -6.96
N ARG A 91 11.82 -3.71 -7.02
CA ARG A 91 12.29 -5.03 -6.63
C ARG A 91 12.85 -4.99 -5.22
N MET A 92 12.54 -6.03 -4.46
CA MET A 92 13.06 -6.21 -3.10
C MET A 92 14.53 -6.68 -3.14
N PRO A 93 15.44 -6.14 -2.30
CA PRO A 93 16.85 -6.53 -2.31
C PRO A 93 17.06 -7.97 -1.84
N GLU A 94 18.05 -8.65 -2.42
CA GLU A 94 18.34 -10.06 -2.13
C GLU A 94 18.73 -10.31 -0.66
N GLY A 95 19.37 -9.34 0.00
CA GLY A 95 19.84 -9.47 1.39
C GLY A 95 18.72 -9.53 2.44
N LEU A 96 17.57 -8.88 2.20
CA LEU A 96 16.39 -9.01 3.06
C LEU A 96 15.80 -10.42 3.00
N ARG A 97 15.89 -11.06 1.83
CA ARG A 97 15.45 -12.45 1.62
C ARG A 97 16.19 -13.40 2.56
N GLN A 98 17.49 -13.20 2.73
CA GLN A 98 18.34 -14.02 3.59
C GLN A 98 18.13 -13.74 5.08
N ARG A 99 18.02 -12.46 5.49
CA ARG A 99 17.79 -12.09 6.90
C ARG A 99 16.46 -12.62 7.43
N ARG A 100 15.40 -12.62 6.62
CA ARG A 100 14.10 -13.19 7.00
C ARG A 100 14.16 -14.72 7.10
N ASN A 101 14.78 -15.42 6.14
CA ASN A 101 14.95 -16.88 6.23
C ASN A 101 15.68 -17.27 7.51
N ALA A 102 16.75 -16.55 7.85
CA ALA A 102 17.51 -16.78 9.08
C ALA A 102 16.69 -16.54 10.36
N LEU A 103 15.75 -15.57 10.37
CA LEU A 103 14.84 -15.34 11.51
C LEU A 103 13.80 -16.45 11.66
N VAL A 104 13.28 -16.98 10.56
CA VAL A 104 12.31 -18.10 10.58
C VAL A 104 12.98 -19.41 10.96
N GLU A 105 14.18 -19.68 10.44
CA GLU A 105 14.98 -20.87 10.77
C GLU A 105 15.51 -20.80 12.22
N GLY A 106 16.02 -19.64 12.66
CA GLY A 106 16.49 -19.45 14.03
C GLY A 106 15.39 -19.53 15.10
N ALA A 107 14.14 -19.16 14.77
CA ALA A 107 13.00 -19.30 15.68
C ALA A 107 12.55 -20.76 15.89
N THR A 108 13.00 -21.71 15.06
CA THR A 108 12.68 -23.14 15.23
C THR A 108 13.66 -23.86 16.15
N ASP A 109 14.86 -23.32 16.37
CA ASP A 109 15.92 -23.95 17.19
C ASP A 109 15.81 -23.61 18.69
N GLU A 110 15.11 -22.54 19.09
CA GLU A 110 14.88 -22.20 20.51
C GLU A 110 13.70 -22.96 21.16
N SER A 111 13.07 -23.89 20.43
CA SER A 111 11.95 -24.72 20.92
C SER A 111 12.27 -26.21 21.05
N ALA A 112 13.55 -26.60 21.11
CA ALA A 112 14.00 -27.98 21.34
C ALA A 112 14.58 -28.19 22.75
#